data_AF-A0A952Y273-F1
#
_entry.id   AF-A0A952Y273-F1
#
_cell.length_a   1.000
_cell.length_b   1.000
_cell.length_c   1.000
_cell.angle_alpha   90.00
_cell.angle_beta   90.00
_cell.angle_gamma   90.00
#
_symmetry.space_group_name_H-M   'P 1'
#
loop_
_entity.id
_entity.type
_entity.pdbx_description
1 polymer ?
#
loop_
_entity_poly.entity_id
_entity_poly.type
_entity_poly.pdbx_seq_one_letter_code
_entity_poly.pdbx_strand_id
1 'polypeptide(L)'
;MRVDRKEFETMVCQASRMTDQTKGNLIGLLFVAAVAAIGIYIVLAGLGMFGRGSKDAPGWVLVAAGGAFLFAAASMGSNAIGGLFFGAKARPDGSLGEDAPYPLRAIQLLLSLGVVAMLATVGTWVAFNPDGGSASRNTAFMAGAIITWVIFFGLAFLGLRRLRR
;
A
#
# COMPACT_ATOMS: atom_id res chain seq x y z
N MET A 1 -8.79 -44.77 -27.71
CA MET A 1 -8.06 -43.48 -27.79
C MET A 1 -6.97 -43.50 -26.73
N ARG A 2 -5.70 -43.59 -27.14
CA ARG A 2 -4.54 -43.63 -26.23
C ARG A 2 -4.03 -42.18 -26.17
N VAL A 3 -4.34 -41.47 -25.07
CA VAL A 3 -3.86 -40.09 -24.86
C VAL A 3 -2.34 -40.13 -24.90
N ASP A 4 -1.73 -39.29 -25.73
CA ASP A 4 -0.27 -39.24 -25.88
C ASP A 4 0.34 -38.82 -24.53
N ARG A 5 1.43 -39.48 -24.12
CA ARG A 5 2.12 -39.20 -22.85
C ARG A 5 2.45 -37.70 -22.72
N LYS A 6 2.74 -37.03 -23.83
CA LYS A 6 3.02 -35.59 -23.87
C LYS A 6 1.80 -34.72 -23.53
N GLU A 7 0.60 -35.15 -23.95
CA GLU A 7 -0.65 -34.47 -23.60
C GLU A 7 -0.97 -34.65 -22.11
N PHE A 8 -0.68 -35.82 -21.54
CA PHE A 8 -0.90 -36.04 -20.11
C PHE A 8 0.04 -35.19 -19.24
N GLU A 9 1.32 -35.08 -19.61
CA GLU A 9 2.30 -34.24 -18.90
C GLU A 9 1.96 -32.75 -18.98
N THR A 10 1.48 -32.27 -20.14
CA THR A 10 1.05 -30.88 -20.28
C THR A 10 -0.19 -30.57 -19.45
N MET A 11 -1.19 -31.47 -19.42
CA MET A 11 -2.37 -31.29 -18.56
C MET A 11 -2.02 -31.28 -17.07
N VAL A 12 -1.13 -32.17 -16.61
CA VAL A 12 -0.69 -32.20 -15.20
C VAL A 12 0.07 -30.92 -14.84
N CYS A 13 0.95 -30.45 -15.73
CA CYS A 13 1.70 -29.21 -15.52
C CYS A 13 0.76 -27.99 -15.50
N GLN A 14 -0.28 -27.98 -16.33
CA GLN A 14 -1.28 -26.90 -16.37
C GLN A 14 -2.18 -26.91 -15.13
N ALA A 15 -2.61 -28.09 -14.67
CA ALA A 15 -3.41 -28.26 -13.45
C ALA A 15 -2.64 -27.80 -12.21
N SER A 16 -1.37 -28.18 -12.08
CA SER A 16 -0.51 -27.73 -10.96
C SER A 16 -0.38 -26.20 -10.93
N ARG A 17 -0.14 -25.56 -12.09
CA ARG A 17 -0.04 -24.09 -12.18
C ARG A 17 -1.35 -23.40 -11.80
N MET A 18 -2.50 -23.95 -12.18
CA MET A 18 -3.80 -23.39 -11.80
C MET A 18 -4.03 -23.44 -10.28
N THR A 19 -3.66 -24.54 -9.62
CA THR A 19 -3.77 -24.65 -8.16
C THR A 19 -2.85 -23.69 -7.41
N ASP A 20 -1.61 -23.49 -7.88
CA ASP A 20 -0.66 -22.59 -7.24
C ASP A 20 -1.06 -21.11 -7.43
N GLN A 21 -1.55 -20.75 -8.61
CA GLN A 21 -2.04 -19.40 -8.90
C GLN A 21 -3.28 -19.04 -8.06
N THR A 22 -4.17 -20.02 -7.83
CA THR A 22 -5.38 -19.83 -7.00
C THR A 22 -5.02 -19.62 -5.52
N LYS A 23 -4.07 -20.41 -5.00
CA LYS A 23 -3.56 -20.26 -3.61
C LYS A 23 -2.84 -18.93 -3.42
N GLY A 24 -2.00 -18.52 -4.37
CA GLY A 24 -1.28 -17.25 -4.33
C GLY A 24 -2.23 -16.04 -4.32
N ASN A 25 -3.28 -16.07 -5.14
CA ASN A 25 -4.29 -15.01 -5.17
C ASN A 25 -5.11 -14.92 -3.88
N LEU A 26 -5.46 -16.05 -3.26
CA LEU A 26 -6.20 -16.08 -1.99
C LEU A 26 -5.37 -15.47 -0.85
N ILE A 27 -4.10 -15.86 -0.73
CA ILE A 27 -3.19 -15.34 0.31
C ILE A 27 -3.03 -13.83 0.17
N GLY A 28 -2.84 -13.33 -1.06
CA GLY A 28 -2.78 -11.90 -1.32
C GLY A 28 -4.05 -11.16 -0.91
N LEU A 29 -5.23 -11.71 -1.24
CA LEU A 29 -6.51 -11.09 -0.89
C LEU A 29 -6.74 -11.05 0.63
N LEU A 30 -6.40 -12.13 1.34
CA LEU A 30 -6.48 -12.19 2.80
C LEU A 30 -5.53 -11.18 3.46
N PHE A 31 -4.32 -11.03 2.93
CA PHE A 31 -3.38 -10.02 3.41
C PHE A 31 -3.92 -8.60 3.23
N VAL A 32 -4.48 -8.28 2.05
CA VAL A 32 -5.12 -6.98 1.80
C VAL A 32 -6.27 -6.73 2.76
N ALA A 33 -7.12 -7.74 2.99
CA ALA A 33 -8.24 -7.63 3.93
C ALA A 33 -7.77 -7.37 5.36
N ALA A 34 -6.71 -8.05 5.81
CA ALA A 34 -6.12 -7.84 7.13
C ALA A 34 -5.54 -6.42 7.29
N VAL A 35 -4.79 -5.93 6.30
CA VAL A 35 -4.24 -4.57 6.30
C VAL A 35 -5.37 -3.52 6.31
N ALA A 36 -6.43 -3.73 5.52
CA ALA A 36 -7.59 -2.86 5.52
C ALA A 36 -8.28 -2.84 6.89
N ALA A 37 -8.51 -4.00 7.52
CA ALA A 37 -9.14 -4.10 8.83
C ALA A 37 -8.34 -3.35 9.91
N ILE A 38 -7.01 -3.48 9.91
CA ILE A 38 -6.13 -2.73 10.81
C ILE A 38 -6.25 -1.23 10.56
N GLY A 39 -6.22 -0.80 9.29
CA GLY A 39 -6.40 0.61 8.93
C GLY A 39 -7.74 1.18 9.41
N ILE A 40 -8.83 0.47 9.17
CA ILE A 40 -10.19 0.86 9.64
C ILE A 40 -10.20 0.99 11.16
N TYR A 41 -9.66 -0.01 11.88
CA TYR A 41 -9.62 0.00 13.34
C TYR A 41 -8.88 1.23 13.88
N ILE A 42 -7.72 1.57 13.31
CA ILE A 42 -6.93 2.73 13.72
C ILE A 42 -7.67 4.05 13.41
N VAL A 43 -8.34 4.16 12.26
CA VAL A 43 -9.15 5.36 11.92
C VAL A 43 -10.30 5.52 12.91
N LEU A 44 -11.03 4.44 13.24
CA LEU A 44 -12.12 4.48 14.21
C LEU A 44 -11.63 4.88 15.62
N ALA A 45 -10.45 4.40 16.01
CA ALA A 45 -9.79 4.86 17.23
C ALA A 45 -9.43 6.35 17.17
N GLY A 46 -8.96 6.84 16.01
CA GLY A 46 -8.70 8.26 15.75
C GLY A 46 -9.93 9.15 15.88
N LEU A 47 -11.09 8.67 15.43
CA LEU A 47 -12.37 9.37 15.53
C LEU A 47 -12.96 9.38 16.96
N GLY A 48 -12.30 8.74 17.92
CA GLY A 48 -12.72 8.75 19.33
C GLY A 48 -13.79 7.71 19.67
N MET A 49 -13.98 6.68 18.82
CA MET A 49 -14.95 5.61 19.06
C MET A 49 -14.53 4.70 20.24
N PHE A 50 -13.24 4.70 20.59
CA PHE A 50 -12.69 4.03 21.76
C PHE A 50 -12.20 5.10 22.73
N GLY A 51 -12.60 5.02 24.01
CA GLY A 51 -12.29 6.03 25.02
C GLY A 51 -10.79 6.35 25.06
N ARG A 52 -10.45 7.61 24.78
CA ARG A 52 -9.06 8.10 24.71
C ARG A 52 -8.69 8.82 26.00
N GLY A 53 -7.47 8.60 26.48
CA GLY A 53 -6.88 9.34 27.58
C GLY A 53 -6.40 10.73 27.15
N SER A 54 -6.29 11.65 28.11
CA SER A 54 -5.82 13.03 27.87
C SER A 54 -4.34 13.13 27.48
N LYS A 55 -3.58 12.03 27.58
CA LYS A 55 -2.17 11.92 27.17
C LYS A 55 -1.97 11.18 25.84
N ASP A 56 -3.05 10.76 25.19
CA ASP A 56 -2.96 10.06 23.92
C ASP A 56 -2.66 11.02 22.78
N ALA A 57 -2.09 10.51 21.68
CA ALA A 57 -1.87 11.31 20.48
C ALA A 57 -3.20 11.98 20.01
N PRO A 58 -3.16 13.13 19.32
CA PRO A 58 -4.35 13.74 18.76
C PRO A 58 -5.09 12.75 17.83
N GLY A 59 -6.42 12.76 17.86
CA GLY A 59 -7.25 11.84 17.07
C GLY A 59 -6.93 11.88 15.56
N TRP A 60 -6.64 13.06 15.02
CA TRP A 60 -6.27 13.25 13.62
C TRP A 60 -4.97 12.52 13.23
N VAL A 61 -4.02 12.34 14.16
CA VAL A 61 -2.76 11.61 13.90
C VAL A 61 -3.06 10.12 13.68
N LEU A 62 -3.99 9.56 14.45
CA LEU A 62 -4.43 8.18 14.22
C LEU A 62 -5.25 8.06 12.94
N VAL A 63 -6.09 9.04 12.61
CA VAL A 63 -6.80 9.05 11.32
C VAL A 63 -5.81 9.08 10.15
N ALA A 64 -4.74 9.88 10.24
CA ALA A 64 -3.68 9.91 9.22
C ALA A 64 -2.92 8.57 9.15
N ALA A 65 -2.54 8.00 10.30
CA ALA A 65 -1.86 6.70 10.36
C ALA A 65 -2.71 5.57 9.77
N GLY A 66 -3.98 5.47 10.19
CA GLY A 66 -4.92 4.48 9.66
C GLY A 66 -5.24 4.71 8.18
N GLY A 67 -5.34 5.97 7.76
CA GLY A 67 -5.49 6.36 6.35
C GLY A 67 -4.34 5.85 5.46
N ALA A 68 -3.10 5.86 5.97
CA ALA A 68 -1.97 5.26 5.24
C ALA A 68 -2.16 3.75 5.01
N PHE A 69 -2.64 3.02 6.02
CA PHE A 69 -2.94 1.59 5.86
C PHE A 69 -4.10 1.33 4.89
N LEU A 70 -5.14 2.19 4.90
CA LEU A 70 -6.24 2.11 3.95
C LEU A 70 -5.78 2.38 2.51
N PHE A 71 -4.94 3.39 2.30
CA PHE A 71 -4.36 3.66 0.98
C PHE A 71 -3.43 2.55 0.51
N ALA A 72 -2.66 1.93 1.43
CA ALA A 72 -1.84 0.77 1.11
C ALA A 72 -2.70 -0.43 0.70
N ALA A 73 -3.76 -0.74 1.46
CA ALA A 73 -4.70 -1.80 1.13
C ALA A 73 -5.42 -1.54 -0.20
N ALA A 74 -5.85 -0.30 -0.46
CA ALA A 74 -6.45 0.08 -1.73
C ALA A 74 -5.46 -0.04 -2.91
N SER A 75 -4.19 0.32 -2.71
CA SER A 75 -3.14 0.16 -3.73
C SER A 75 -2.91 -1.31 -4.05
N MET A 76 -2.83 -2.18 -3.03
CA MET A 76 -2.68 -3.62 -3.24
C MET A 76 -3.94 -4.24 -3.86
N GLY A 77 -5.13 -3.79 -3.44
CA GLY A 77 -6.41 -4.20 -4.02
C GLY A 77 -6.54 -3.80 -5.48
N SER A 78 -6.00 -2.65 -5.88
CA SER A 78 -6.00 -2.20 -7.29
C SER A 78 -5.20 -3.14 -8.21
N ASN A 79 -4.13 -3.77 -7.70
CA ASN A 79 -3.39 -4.81 -8.43
C ASN A 79 -4.25 -6.08 -8.63
N ALA A 80 -4.98 -6.49 -7.60
CA ALA A 80 -5.87 -7.65 -7.68
C ALA A 80 -7.03 -7.39 -8.67
N ILE A 81 -7.61 -6.19 -8.64
CA ILE A 81 -8.66 -5.75 -9.57
C ILE A 81 -8.12 -5.65 -11.00
N GLY A 82 -6.92 -5.09 -11.19
CA GLY A 82 -6.24 -5.01 -12.49
C GLY A 82 -6.02 -6.39 -13.12
N GLY A 83 -5.61 -7.38 -12.32
CA GLY A 83 -5.47 -8.76 -12.78
C GLY A 83 -6.80 -9.46 -13.09
N LEU A 84 -7.85 -9.20 -12.31
CA LEU A 84 -9.13 -9.88 -12.42
C LEU A 84 -10.02 -9.32 -13.55
N PHE A 85 -10.02 -8.00 -13.75
CA PHE A 85 -10.90 -7.32 -14.72
C PHE A 85 -10.20 -6.97 -16.03
N PHE A 86 -8.90 -6.73 -16.02
CA PHE A 86 -8.16 -6.23 -17.19
C PHE A 86 -7.05 -7.19 -17.65
N GLY A 87 -6.88 -8.34 -16.99
CA GLY A 87 -5.83 -9.31 -17.31
C GLY A 87 -4.40 -8.79 -17.06
N ALA A 88 -4.26 -7.64 -16.41
CA ALA A 88 -2.98 -7.00 -16.18
C ALA A 88 -2.22 -7.75 -15.07
N LYS A 89 -1.07 -8.32 -15.43
CA LYS A 89 -0.20 -8.97 -14.44
C LYS A 89 0.57 -7.89 -13.68
N ALA A 90 0.49 -7.93 -12.36
CA ALA A 90 1.39 -7.16 -11.51
C ALA A 90 2.83 -7.60 -11.82
N ARG A 91 3.72 -6.64 -12.06
CA ARG A 91 5.15 -6.90 -12.19
C ARG A 91 5.70 -7.36 -10.81
N PRO A 92 6.88 -8.01 -10.77
CA PRO A 92 7.50 -8.43 -9.51
C PRO A 92 7.77 -7.28 -8.52
N ASP A 93 7.82 -6.05 -9.02
CA ASP A 93 7.94 -4.81 -8.26
C ASP A 93 6.60 -4.31 -7.66
N GLY A 94 5.49 -5.04 -7.88
CA GLY A 94 4.16 -4.68 -7.41
C GLY A 94 3.48 -3.58 -8.22
N SER A 95 4.08 -3.12 -9.33
CA SER A 95 3.48 -2.13 -10.23
C SER A 95 2.61 -2.78 -11.29
N LEU A 96 1.54 -2.09 -11.71
CA LEU A 96 0.77 -2.48 -12.89
C LEU A 96 1.60 -2.25 -14.17
N GLY A 97 1.76 -3.31 -14.97
CA GLY A 97 2.42 -3.28 -16.28
C GLY A 97 1.75 -2.30 -17.25
N GLU A 98 2.40 -2.07 -18.40
CA GLU A 98 1.86 -1.20 -19.46
C GLU A 98 0.55 -1.70 -20.06
N ASP A 99 0.25 -2.98 -19.83
CA ASP A 99 -0.98 -3.65 -20.25
C ASP A 99 -2.22 -3.17 -19.46
N ALA A 100 -2.04 -2.44 -18.35
CA ALA A 100 -3.14 -1.92 -17.54
C ALA A 100 -3.64 -0.54 -18.02
N PRO A 101 -4.96 -0.27 -17.93
CA PRO A 101 -5.52 1.04 -18.24
C PRO A 101 -4.81 2.19 -17.50
N TYR A 102 -4.49 3.26 -18.21
CA TYR A 102 -3.93 4.50 -17.66
C TYR A 102 -4.54 4.97 -16.33
N PRO A 103 -5.88 5.02 -16.16
CA PRO A 103 -6.48 5.47 -14.90
C PRO A 103 -6.13 4.57 -13.70
N LEU A 104 -5.98 3.26 -13.88
CA LEU A 104 -5.59 2.35 -12.80
C LEU A 104 -4.16 2.60 -12.35
N ARG A 105 -3.24 2.83 -13.30
CA ARG A 105 -1.84 3.16 -13.01
C ARG A 105 -1.73 4.51 -12.29
N ALA A 106 -2.52 5.50 -12.70
CA ALA A 106 -2.58 6.80 -12.06
C ALA A 106 -3.12 6.71 -10.62
N ILE A 107 -4.20 5.96 -10.40
CA ILE A 107 -4.78 5.75 -9.06
C ILE A 107 -3.79 5.03 -8.14
N GLN A 108 -3.09 3.99 -8.62
CA GLN A 108 -2.09 3.28 -7.83
C GLN A 108 -0.91 4.19 -7.45
N LEU A 109 -0.47 5.05 -8.37
CA LEU A 109 0.57 6.04 -8.10
C LEU A 109 0.11 7.09 -7.09
N LEU A 110 -1.13 7.58 -7.20
CA LEU A 110 -1.72 8.51 -6.23
C LEU A 110 -1.90 7.87 -4.84
N LEU A 111 -2.31 6.60 -4.78
CA LEU A 111 -2.47 5.87 -3.52
C LEU A 111 -1.12 5.67 -2.83
N SER A 112 -0.10 5.22 -3.55
CA SER A 112 1.25 5.05 -2.99
C SER A 112 1.86 6.38 -2.52
N LEU A 113 1.66 7.46 -3.26
CA LEU A 113 1.99 8.82 -2.80
C LEU A 113 1.20 9.18 -1.53
N GLY A 114 -0.09 8.92 -1.50
CA GLY A 114 -0.96 9.14 -0.35
C GLY A 114 -0.45 8.43 0.92
N VAL A 115 0.00 7.18 0.80
CA VAL A 115 0.63 6.43 1.91
C VAL A 115 1.86 7.17 2.45
N VAL A 116 2.79 7.55 1.57
CA VAL A 116 4.02 8.23 1.97
C VAL A 116 3.71 9.59 2.60
N ALA A 117 2.78 10.36 2.02
CA ALA A 117 2.37 11.66 2.56
C ALA A 117 1.74 11.55 3.95
N MET A 118 0.87 10.55 4.17
CA MET A 118 0.25 10.31 5.47
C MET A 118 1.27 9.88 6.52
N LEU A 119 2.19 8.96 6.18
CA LEU A 119 3.28 8.55 7.07
C LEU A 119 4.24 9.70 7.36
N ALA A 120 4.57 10.51 6.35
CA ALA A 120 5.41 11.70 6.53
C ALA A 120 4.74 12.72 7.46
N THR A 121 3.42 12.89 7.37
CA THR A 121 2.65 13.78 8.24
C THR A 121 2.67 13.31 9.69
N VAL A 122 2.46 12.00 9.93
CA VAL A 122 2.57 11.39 11.26
C VAL A 122 4.00 11.49 11.80
N GLY A 123 5.00 11.19 10.98
CA GLY A 123 6.41 11.29 11.34
C GLY A 123 6.83 12.73 11.67
N THR A 124 6.29 13.71 10.94
CA THR A 124 6.47 15.14 11.23
C THR A 124 5.87 15.47 12.60
N TRP A 125 4.65 15.03 12.90
CA TRP A 125 4.07 15.25 14.23
C TRP A 125 4.94 14.65 15.34
N VAL A 126 5.45 13.42 15.17
CA VAL A 126 6.36 12.79 16.15
C VAL A 126 7.66 13.59 16.29
N ALA A 127 8.19 14.14 15.20
CA ALA A 127 9.41 14.94 15.20
C ALA A 127 9.29 16.26 15.96
N PHE A 128 8.12 16.89 15.86
CA PHE A 128 7.82 18.19 16.47
C PHE A 128 7.10 18.07 17.82
N ASN A 129 6.89 16.86 18.33
CA ASN A 129 6.21 16.66 19.62
C ASN A 129 7.15 17.09 20.78
N PRO A 130 6.83 18.18 21.50
CA PRO A 130 7.72 18.75 22.52
C PRO A 130 7.80 17.90 23.79
N ASP A 131 6.83 17.02 24.02
CA ASP A 131 6.65 16.33 25.32
C ASP A 131 7.44 15.01 25.44
N GLY A 132 8.15 14.61 24.37
CA GLY A 132 8.57 13.23 24.18
C GLY A 132 10.03 12.87 24.48
N GLY A 133 10.99 13.81 24.52
CA GLY A 133 12.41 13.44 24.72
C GLY A 133 13.48 14.52 24.51
N SER A 134 14.74 14.10 24.66
CA SER A 134 15.97 14.90 24.48
C SER A 134 15.99 15.68 23.16
N ALA A 135 16.50 16.92 23.18
CA ALA A 135 16.66 17.79 22.01
C ALA A 135 17.36 17.09 20.82
N SER A 136 18.32 16.20 21.09
CA SER A 136 19.02 15.42 20.05
C SER A 136 18.10 14.46 19.28
N ARG A 137 17.09 13.90 19.96
CA ARG A 137 16.12 12.98 19.35
C ARG A 137 15.17 13.74 18.41
N ASN A 138 14.72 14.92 18.83
CA ASN A 138 13.83 15.75 18.03
C ASN A 138 14.53 16.24 16.75
N THR A 139 15.80 16.65 16.83
CA THR A 139 16.58 17.05 15.65
C THR A 139 16.74 15.92 14.62
N ALA A 140 16.99 14.69 15.07
CA ALA A 140 17.10 13.53 14.18
C ALA A 140 15.77 13.22 13.46
N PHE A 141 14.65 13.29 14.18
CA PHE A 141 13.33 13.09 13.59
C PHE A 141 12.94 14.24 12.64
N MET A 142 13.31 15.49 12.95
CA MET A 142 13.06 16.64 12.07
C MET A 142 13.84 16.52 10.76
N ALA A 143 15.13 16.15 10.82
CA ALA A 143 15.93 15.87 9.63
C ALA A 143 15.32 14.73 8.79
N GLY A 144 14.88 13.65 9.46
CA GLY A 144 14.19 12.54 8.81
C GLY A 144 12.90 12.96 8.10
N ALA A 145 12.09 13.82 8.73
CA ALA A 145 10.87 14.35 8.14
C ALA A 145 11.16 15.19 6.89
N ILE A 146 12.14 16.10 6.95
CA ILE A 146 12.56 16.92 5.80
C ILE A 146 13.02 16.04 4.63
N ILE A 147 13.87 15.05 4.90
CA ILE A 147 14.35 14.11 3.88
C ILE A 147 13.17 13.35 3.25
N THR A 148 12.20 12.91 4.07
CA THR A 148 11.02 12.19 3.58
C THR A 148 10.17 13.05 2.66
N TRP A 149 9.96 14.33 2.99
CA TRP A 149 9.25 15.26 2.12
C TRP A 149 10.01 15.54 0.81
N VAL A 150 11.33 15.70 0.85
CA VAL A 150 12.15 15.88 -0.35
C VAL A 150 12.05 14.67 -1.27
N ILE A 151 12.17 13.45 -0.72
CA ILE A 151 12.01 12.21 -1.48
C ILE A 151 10.59 12.11 -2.06
N PHE A 152 9.57 12.41 -1.26
CA PHE A 152 8.18 12.39 -1.69
C PHE A 152 7.94 13.31 -2.89
N PHE A 153 8.38 14.57 -2.83
CA PHE A 153 8.23 15.51 -3.95
C PHE A 153 9.02 15.05 -5.19
N GLY A 154 10.21 14.48 -4.99
CA GLY A 154 10.99 13.88 -6.08
C GLY A 154 10.24 12.73 -6.77
N LEU A 155 9.69 11.80 -6.00
CA LEU A 155 8.91 10.68 -6.52
C LEU A 155 7.60 11.13 -7.17
N ALA A 156 6.90 12.09 -6.58
CA ALA A 156 5.68 12.68 -7.14
C ALA A 156 5.97 13.28 -8.53
N PHE A 157 7.04 14.06 -8.62
CA PHE A 157 7.43 14.72 -9.87
C PHE A 157 7.88 13.72 -10.95
N LEU A 158 8.65 12.70 -10.57
CA LEU A 158 9.04 11.61 -11.48
C LEU A 158 7.85 10.78 -11.94
N GLY A 159 6.90 10.50 -11.04
CA GLY A 159 5.66 9.79 -11.33
C GLY A 159 4.76 10.54 -12.32
N LEU A 160 4.55 11.84 -12.08
CA LEU A 160 3.83 12.74 -13.00
C LEU A 160 4.49 12.80 -14.38
N ARG A 161 5.83 12.84 -14.44
CA ARG A 161 6.57 12.81 -15.71
C ARG A 161 6.41 11.49 -16.47
N ARG A 162 6.36 10.35 -15.77
CA ARG A 162 6.16 9.03 -16.38
C ARG A 162 4.74 8.85 -16.92
N LEU A 163 3.74 9.42 -16.27
CA LEU A 163 2.35 9.38 -16.74
C LEU A 163 2.08 10.29 -17.95
N ARG A 164 2.93 11.30 -18.19
CA ARG A 164 2.76 12.25 -19.30
C ARG A 164 3.44 11.82 -20.61
N ARG A 165 4.23 10.75 -20.59
CA ARG A 165 4.85 10.14 -21.78
C ARG A 165 4.03 8.93 -22.21
#